data_AF-A0A7J7NJT8-F1
#
_entry.id   AF-A0A7J7NJT8-F1
#
_cell.length_a   1.000
_cell.length_b   1.000
_cell.length_c   1.000
_cell.angle_alpha   90.00
_cell.angle_beta   90.00
_cell.angle_gamma   90.00
#
_symmetry.space_group_name_H-M   'P 1'
#
loop_
_entity.id
_entity.type
_entity.pdbx_description
1 polymer ?
#
loop_
_entity_poly.entity_id
_entity_poly.type
_entity_poly.pdbx_seq_one_letter_code
_entity_poly.pdbx_strand_id
1 'polypeptide(L)'
;MATTRNIEVKVLSKKDSLELFCQEVCDETSMPGASVPRKLLINVPPLAIVTLVRTLRKKEEGVWIAVIQQLKKSMYEGLDPVNVSIKMSYDFFESSKIKLCFLLCALFPEYHKVTMDTLVGYAMVEDLLGDVEALREARGNLHLMVGTLVSSGLLLKGEDARYVMMHDIIRDVAILIAHESIMRVGLGLQKWPKLKEVGKCLRMFLMRNDIHEVPADASECSQLVTLSLASNKSLRKIPNGFFEGMKCLATLDMRGIGISSLPQSLSSLNNCL
;
A
#
# COMPACT_ATOMS: atom_id res chain seq x y z
N MET A 1 -7.50 -37.37 11.55
CA MET A 1 -8.48 -36.48 12.22
C MET A 1 -7.77 -35.18 12.55
N ALA A 2 -8.01 -34.12 11.78
CA ALA A 2 -7.43 -32.80 12.03
C ALA A 2 -8.39 -32.01 12.93
N THR A 3 -7.96 -31.67 14.14
CA THR A 3 -8.69 -30.80 15.05
C THR A 3 -8.33 -29.34 14.75
N THR A 4 -9.14 -28.67 13.93
CA THR A 4 -9.08 -27.21 13.78
C THR A 4 -9.66 -26.59 15.05
N ARG A 5 -8.82 -26.28 16.04
CA ARG A 5 -9.23 -25.43 17.17
C ARG A 5 -9.33 -24.00 16.65
N ASN A 6 -10.55 -23.54 16.41
CA ASN A 6 -10.81 -22.12 16.18
C ASN A 6 -10.55 -21.36 17.49
N ILE A 7 -9.48 -20.58 17.53
CA ILE A 7 -9.22 -19.64 18.61
C ILE A 7 -9.85 -18.32 18.20
N GLU A 8 -10.93 -17.95 18.87
CA GLU A 8 -11.58 -16.66 18.67
C GLU A 8 -10.69 -15.56 19.28
N VAL A 9 -10.12 -14.72 18.42
CA VAL A 9 -9.35 -13.55 18.87
C VAL A 9 -10.33 -12.48 19.34
N LYS A 10 -10.50 -12.36 20.65
CA LYS A 10 -11.38 -11.37 21.27
C LYS A 10 -10.75 -9.98 21.18
N VAL A 11 -11.60 -8.97 20.99
CA VAL A 11 -11.19 -7.55 21.14
C VAL A 11 -10.58 -7.37 22.52
N LEU A 12 -9.43 -6.67 22.59
CA LEU A 12 -8.75 -6.42 23.85
C LEU A 12 -9.69 -5.75 24.86
N SER A 13 -9.54 -6.12 26.13
CA SER A 13 -10.25 -5.43 27.20
C SER A 13 -9.78 -3.96 27.27
N LYS A 14 -10.60 -3.09 27.86
CA LYS A 14 -10.22 -1.68 28.09
C LYS A 14 -8.87 -1.53 28.80
N LYS A 15 -8.56 -2.48 29.69
CA LYS A 15 -7.31 -2.51 30.46
C LYS A 15 -6.14 -2.92 29.56
N ASP A 16 -6.29 -3.98 28.77
CA ASP A 16 -5.21 -4.50 27.93
C ASP A 16 -4.91 -3.56 26.76
N SER A 17 -5.93 -2.93 26.17
CA SER A 17 -5.75 -1.88 25.17
C SER A 17 -4.98 -0.68 25.74
N LEU A 18 -5.24 -0.32 27.00
CA LEU A 18 -4.55 0.76 27.69
C LEU A 18 -3.11 0.37 28.04
N GLU A 19 -2.87 -0.87 28.45
CA GLU A 19 -1.53 -1.38 28.76
C GLU A 19 -0.65 -1.47 27.51
N LEU A 20 -1.17 -2.01 26.40
CA LEU A 20 -0.48 -2.00 25.11
C LEU A 20 -0.20 -0.58 24.64
N PHE A 21 -1.17 0.33 24.78
CA PHE A 21 -0.99 1.75 24.48
C PHE A 21 0.18 2.33 25.29
N CYS A 22 0.22 2.12 26.60
CA CYS A 22 1.29 2.65 27.45
C CYS A 22 2.66 2.07 27.06
N GLN A 23 2.74 0.77 26.78
CA GLN A 23 3.98 0.11 26.32
C GLN A 23 4.52 0.71 25.01
N GLU A 24 3.63 1.06 24.09
CA GLU A 24 3.98 1.65 22.80
C GLU A 24 4.31 3.14 22.87
N VAL A 25 3.97 3.78 23.98
CA VAL A 25 4.11 5.22 24.23
C VAL A 25 5.21 5.52 25.24
N CYS A 26 5.97 4.52 25.70
CA CYS A 26 6.87 4.49 26.86
C CYS A 26 7.95 5.59 27.05
N ASP A 27 7.87 6.74 26.38
CA ASP A 27 8.44 7.99 26.87
C ASP A 27 7.32 8.93 27.33
N GLU A 28 7.06 8.97 28.64
CA GLU A 28 6.10 9.89 29.29
C GLU A 28 6.38 11.38 28.97
N THR A 29 7.59 11.71 28.50
CA THR A 29 8.04 13.06 28.15
C THR A 29 7.48 13.60 26.83
N SER A 30 6.90 12.73 25.98
CA SER A 30 6.42 13.11 24.64
C SER A 30 4.89 13.21 24.54
N MET A 31 4.15 12.87 25.60
CA MET A 31 2.70 12.93 25.59
C MET A 31 2.19 14.27 26.09
N PRO A 32 1.40 15.00 25.30
CA PRO A 32 0.56 16.05 25.87
C PRO A 32 -0.50 15.39 26.77
N GLY A 33 -0.52 15.78 28.05
CA GLY A 33 -1.50 15.43 29.08
C GLY A 33 -2.12 14.02 29.00
N ALA A 34 -1.75 13.12 29.93
CA ALA A 34 -2.20 11.73 30.07
C ALA A 34 -3.72 11.43 29.96
N SER A 35 -4.58 12.45 29.85
CA SER A 35 -6.03 12.36 29.70
C SER A 35 -6.52 12.16 28.25
N VAL A 36 -5.75 12.61 27.25
CA VAL A 36 -6.19 12.68 25.84
C VAL A 36 -6.32 11.29 25.19
N PRO A 37 -5.34 10.38 25.25
CA PRO A 37 -5.44 9.08 24.58
C PRO A 37 -6.36 8.06 25.26
N ARG A 38 -6.55 8.11 26.58
CA ARG A 38 -7.30 7.08 27.35
C ARG A 38 -8.76 6.92 26.89
N LYS A 39 -9.37 7.99 26.38
CA LYS A 39 -10.78 7.99 25.94
C LYS A 39 -11.01 7.33 24.58
N LEU A 40 -9.96 7.01 23.82
CA LEU A 40 -10.04 6.47 22.45
C LEU A 40 -10.10 4.94 22.39
N LEU A 41 -9.56 4.26 23.40
CA LEU A 41 -8.96 2.92 23.27
C LEU A 41 -9.91 1.74 23.49
N ILE A 42 -11.21 2.00 23.61
CA ILE A 42 -12.17 0.99 24.10
C ILE A 42 -12.75 0.15 22.95
N ASN A 43 -12.88 0.71 21.75
CA ASN A 43 -13.57 0.07 20.61
C ASN A 43 -12.71 0.00 19.34
N VAL A 44 -11.42 0.30 19.42
CA VAL A 44 -10.52 0.30 18.26
C VAL A 44 -9.52 -0.86 18.42
N PRO A 45 -9.31 -1.67 17.37
CA PRO A 45 -8.32 -2.74 17.43
C PRO A 45 -6.91 -2.24 17.76
N PRO A 46 -6.10 -3.06 18.44
CA PRO A 46 -4.85 -2.59 19.02
C PRO A 46 -3.84 -2.13 17.97
N LEU A 47 -3.79 -2.81 16.82
CA LEU A 47 -2.96 -2.41 15.68
C LEU A 47 -3.28 -0.98 15.19
N ALA A 48 -4.56 -0.65 15.05
CA ALA A 48 -5.01 0.67 14.59
C ALA A 48 -4.71 1.77 15.62
N ILE A 49 -4.75 1.43 16.91
CA ILE A 49 -4.29 2.33 17.97
C ILE A 49 -2.79 2.58 17.85
N VAL A 50 -1.99 1.52 17.80
CA VAL A 50 -0.53 1.62 17.81
C VAL A 50 -0.03 2.44 16.61
N THR A 51 -0.62 2.26 15.44
CA THR A 51 -0.29 3.04 14.23
C THR A 51 -0.55 4.54 14.41
N LEU A 52 -1.75 4.92 14.87
CA LEU A 52 -2.09 6.32 15.15
C LEU A 52 -1.14 6.93 16.18
N VAL A 53 -0.90 6.21 17.26
CA VAL A 53 -0.15 6.68 18.40
C VAL A 53 1.32 6.89 18.07
N ARG A 54 1.93 5.94 17.37
CA ARG A 54 3.29 6.09 16.85
C ARG A 54 3.40 7.27 15.88
N THR A 55 2.39 7.48 15.05
CA THR A 55 2.32 8.62 14.11
C THR A 55 2.23 9.97 14.84
N LEU A 56 1.46 10.04 15.92
CA LEU A 56 1.22 11.27 16.68
C LEU A 56 2.26 11.56 17.76
N ARG A 57 3.16 10.61 18.07
CA ARG A 57 4.13 10.71 19.19
C ARG A 57 4.90 12.03 19.28
N LYS A 58 5.18 12.69 18.16
CA LYS A 58 5.94 13.96 18.09
C LYS A 58 5.08 15.17 17.72
N LYS A 59 3.74 15.06 17.84
CA LYS A 59 2.79 16.12 17.49
C LYS A 59 2.27 16.80 18.76
N GLU A 60 1.92 18.08 18.62
CA GLU A 60 1.40 18.91 19.71
C GLU A 60 0.01 18.44 20.20
N GLU A 61 -0.35 18.81 21.44
CA GLU A 61 -1.63 18.45 22.07
C GLU A 61 -2.85 18.75 21.21
N GLY A 62 -2.86 19.92 20.56
CA GLY A 62 -3.97 20.33 19.71
C GLY A 62 -4.22 19.33 18.56
N VAL A 63 -3.15 18.77 17.98
CA VAL A 63 -3.24 17.76 16.92
C VAL A 63 -3.85 16.46 17.46
N TRP A 64 -3.42 16.03 18.64
CA TRP A 64 -4.00 14.86 19.30
C TRP A 64 -5.51 15.03 19.54
N ILE A 65 -5.92 16.17 20.09
CA ILE A 65 -7.34 16.47 20.35
C ILE A 65 -8.15 16.44 19.05
N ALA A 66 -7.65 17.05 17.98
CA ALA A 66 -8.33 17.10 16.69
C ALA A 66 -8.52 15.70 16.08
N VAL A 67 -7.47 14.87 16.05
CA VAL A 67 -7.55 13.49 15.53
C VAL A 67 -8.56 12.67 16.33
N ILE A 68 -8.57 12.83 17.65
CA ILE A 68 -9.48 12.11 18.53
C ILE A 68 -10.94 12.51 18.30
N GLN A 69 -11.20 13.80 18.09
CA GLN A 69 -12.54 14.28 17.75
C GLN A 69 -12.98 13.74 16.40
N GLN A 70 -12.10 13.72 15.39
CA GLN A 70 -12.40 13.20 14.07
C GLN A 70 -12.67 11.68 14.09
N LEU A 71 -11.89 10.90 14.85
CA LEU A 71 -12.13 9.46 15.00
C LEU A 71 -13.47 9.19 15.69
N LYS A 72 -13.81 9.93 16.75
CA LYS A 72 -15.13 9.83 17.40
C LYS A 72 -16.27 10.14 16.43
N LYS A 73 -16.14 11.23 15.66
CA LYS A 73 -17.12 11.61 14.64
C LYS A 73 -17.33 10.49 13.63
N SER A 74 -16.25 9.91 13.11
CA SER A 74 -16.33 8.81 12.13
C SER A 74 -17.04 7.57 12.67
N MET A 75 -16.84 7.24 13.95
CA MET A 75 -17.55 6.13 14.60
C MET A 75 -19.05 6.39 14.73
N TYR A 76 -19.46 7.63 15.01
CA TYR A 76 -20.89 8.00 15.01
C TYR A 76 -21.52 7.95 13.63
N GLU A 77 -20.73 8.20 12.58
CA GLU A 77 -21.13 8.06 11.17
C GLU A 77 -21.14 6.59 10.70
N GLY A 78 -20.81 5.64 11.57
CA GLY A 78 -20.79 4.20 11.27
C GLY A 78 -19.60 3.75 10.42
N LEU A 79 -18.55 4.58 10.31
CA LEU A 79 -17.33 4.21 9.60
C LEU A 79 -16.50 3.23 10.44
N ASP A 80 -15.78 2.33 9.75
CA ASP A 80 -14.89 1.39 10.41
C ASP A 80 -13.73 2.13 11.09
N PRO A 81 -13.62 2.06 12.44
CA PRO A 81 -12.58 2.77 13.18
C PRO A 81 -11.16 2.33 12.79
N VAL A 82 -10.97 1.10 12.31
CA VAL A 82 -9.67 0.62 11.82
C VAL A 82 -9.27 1.38 10.57
N ASN A 83 -10.17 1.42 9.58
CA ASN A 83 -9.93 2.08 8.30
C ASN A 83 -9.64 3.57 8.52
N VAL A 84 -10.41 4.23 9.38
CA VAL A 84 -10.21 5.65 9.69
C VAL A 84 -8.86 5.88 10.37
N SER A 85 -8.50 5.05 11.35
CA SER A 85 -7.25 5.20 12.12
C SER A 85 -6.00 5.04 11.26
N ILE A 86 -5.97 3.99 10.42
CA ILE A 86 -4.84 3.72 9.54
C ILE A 86 -4.76 4.79 8.43
N LYS A 87 -5.91 5.20 7.87
CA LYS A 87 -5.96 6.30 6.90
C LYS A 87 -5.47 7.61 7.48
N MET A 88 -5.86 7.97 8.70
CA MET A 88 -5.34 9.15 9.38
C MET A 88 -3.82 9.07 9.53
N SER A 89 -3.29 7.92 9.95
CA SER A 89 -1.85 7.69 10.08
C SER A 89 -1.12 7.91 8.75
N TYR A 90 -1.70 7.44 7.64
CA TYR A 90 -1.22 7.68 6.29
C TYR A 90 -1.31 9.16 5.88
N ASP A 91 -2.41 9.84 6.21
CA ASP A 91 -2.66 11.24 5.84
C ASP A 91 -1.64 12.20 6.47
N PHE A 92 -1.08 11.84 7.64
CA PHE A 92 -0.02 12.59 8.33
C PHE A 92 1.34 12.60 7.63
N PHE A 93 1.58 11.75 6.63
CA PHE A 93 2.79 11.89 5.83
C PHE A 93 2.69 13.12 4.94
N GLU A 94 3.64 14.05 5.09
CA GLU A 94 3.70 15.24 4.22
C GLU A 94 4.27 14.89 2.84
N SER A 95 5.18 13.93 2.79
CA SER A 95 5.84 13.49 1.55
C SER A 95 4.96 12.56 0.73
N SER A 96 4.61 12.99 -0.49
CA SER A 96 3.95 12.15 -1.49
C SER A 96 4.76 10.88 -1.82
N LYS A 97 6.10 10.96 -1.73
CA LYS A 97 7.00 9.83 -1.92
C LYS A 97 6.81 8.76 -0.83
N ILE A 98 6.70 9.15 0.45
CA ILE A 98 6.43 8.20 1.54
C ILE A 98 5.05 7.57 1.37
N LYS A 99 4.05 8.37 0.99
CA LYS A 99 2.71 7.88 0.69
C LYS A 99 2.72 6.84 -0.44
N LEU A 100 3.44 7.10 -1.53
CA LEU A 100 3.58 6.15 -2.63
C LEU A 100 4.36 4.89 -2.21
N CYS A 101 5.42 5.04 -1.41
CA CYS A 101 6.18 3.92 -0.84
C CYS A 101 5.28 2.99 -0.01
N PHE A 102 4.37 3.56 0.79
CA PHE A 102 3.37 2.79 1.54
C PHE A 102 2.46 1.99 0.61
N LEU A 103 1.90 2.62 -0.42
CA LEU A 103 1.02 1.96 -1.39
C LEU A 103 1.75 0.87 -2.18
N LEU A 104 3.01 1.08 -2.55
CA LEU A 104 3.85 0.05 -3.21
C LEU A 104 4.04 -1.19 -2.33
N CYS A 105 4.12 -1.03 -1.01
CA CYS A 105 4.22 -2.17 -0.10
C CYS A 105 2.93 -3.01 -0.06
N ALA A 106 1.77 -2.44 -0.39
CA ALA A 106 0.49 -3.14 -0.47
C ALA A 106 0.36 -4.06 -1.71
N LEU A 107 1.26 -3.92 -2.69
CA LEU A 107 1.32 -4.78 -3.88
C LEU A 107 1.70 -6.22 -3.54
N PHE A 108 2.27 -6.47 -2.36
CA PHE A 108 2.69 -7.81 -1.96
C PHE A 108 1.59 -8.51 -1.15
N PRO A 109 1.51 -9.85 -1.20
CA PRO A 109 0.55 -10.60 -0.38
C PRO A 109 0.73 -10.37 1.12
N GLU A 110 -0.30 -10.74 1.89
CA GLU A 110 -0.27 -10.75 3.34
C GLU A 110 0.98 -11.48 3.88
N TYR A 111 1.64 -10.86 4.88
CA TYR A 111 2.89 -11.33 5.50
C TYR A 111 4.04 -11.67 4.52
N HIS A 112 3.98 -11.19 3.27
CA HIS A 112 5.06 -11.43 2.32
C HIS A 112 6.32 -10.68 2.76
N LYS A 113 7.45 -11.40 2.77
CA LYS A 113 8.75 -10.84 3.12
C LYS A 113 9.29 -10.03 1.94
N VAL A 114 9.07 -8.71 1.97
CA VAL A 114 9.52 -7.82 0.89
C VAL A 114 10.93 -7.32 1.17
N THR A 115 11.89 -7.73 0.35
CA THR A 115 13.28 -7.24 0.48
C THR A 115 13.40 -5.80 -0.04
N MET A 116 14.40 -5.08 0.46
CA MET A 116 14.69 -3.72 -0.01
C MET A 116 15.00 -3.69 -1.51
N ASP A 117 15.78 -4.64 -2.02
CA ASP A 117 16.07 -4.73 -3.46
C ASP A 117 14.81 -4.93 -4.31
N THR A 118 13.83 -5.68 -3.79
CA THR A 118 12.55 -5.83 -4.45
C THR A 118 11.82 -4.48 -4.51
N LEU A 119 11.74 -3.76 -3.38
CA LEU A 119 11.12 -2.43 -3.34
C LEU A 119 11.84 -1.40 -4.20
N VAL A 120 13.18 -1.45 -4.31
CA VAL A 120 13.94 -0.57 -5.22
C VAL A 120 13.44 -0.73 -6.65
N GLY A 121 13.25 -1.97 -7.11
CA GLY A 121 12.74 -2.23 -8.46
C GLY A 121 11.37 -1.59 -8.71
N TYR A 122 10.46 -1.64 -7.73
CA TYR A 122 9.15 -0.99 -7.84
C TYR A 122 9.22 0.53 -7.72
N ALA A 123 10.06 1.03 -6.82
CA ALA A 123 10.27 2.45 -6.64
C ALA A 123 10.90 3.11 -7.89
N MET A 124 11.77 2.39 -8.61
CA MET A 124 12.29 2.85 -9.89
C MET A 124 11.20 2.94 -10.96
N VAL A 125 10.36 1.91 -11.07
CA VAL A 125 9.25 1.86 -12.02
C VAL A 125 8.27 3.02 -11.81
N GLU A 126 7.99 3.38 -10.56
CA GLU A 126 7.12 4.51 -10.20
C GLU A 126 7.81 5.88 -10.12
N ASP A 127 9.05 6.02 -10.60
CA ASP A 127 9.88 7.24 -10.49
C ASP A 127 9.94 7.83 -9.06
N LEU A 128 9.79 6.96 -8.05
CA LEU A 128 9.75 7.34 -6.66
C LEU A 128 11.12 7.86 -6.19
N LEU A 129 12.18 7.32 -6.78
CA LEU A 129 13.55 7.62 -6.41
C LEU A 129 14.05 8.93 -7.06
N GLY A 130 13.42 9.40 -8.14
CA GLY A 130 13.85 10.58 -8.90
C GLY A 130 15.13 10.34 -9.71
N ASP A 131 15.69 11.42 -10.27
CA ASP A 131 16.95 11.41 -11.02
C ASP A 131 18.13 11.26 -10.07
N VAL A 132 18.45 10.02 -9.71
CA VAL A 132 19.58 9.70 -8.83
C VAL A 132 20.70 9.12 -9.67
N GLU A 133 21.78 9.88 -9.84
CA GLU A 133 22.98 9.46 -10.58
C GLU A 133 23.64 8.20 -9.95
N ALA A 134 23.34 7.88 -8.69
CA ALA A 134 23.87 6.71 -7.99
C ALA A 134 22.78 5.82 -7.34
N LEU A 135 22.72 4.54 -7.75
CA LEU A 135 21.87 3.49 -7.16
C LEU A 135 21.96 3.42 -5.62
N ARG A 136 23.13 3.74 -5.05
CA ARG A 136 23.38 3.74 -3.60
C ARG A 136 22.55 4.79 -2.87
N GLU A 137 22.44 5.99 -3.43
CA GLU A 137 21.64 7.07 -2.84
C GLU A 137 20.15 6.76 -2.96
N ALA A 138 19.71 6.23 -4.11
CA ALA A 138 18.34 5.80 -4.33
C ALA A 138 17.90 4.75 -3.29
N ARG A 139 18.78 3.79 -2.98
CA ARG A 139 18.60 2.83 -1.89
C ARG A 139 18.53 3.51 -0.52
N GLY A 140 19.41 4.47 -0.24
CA GLY A 140 19.41 5.24 1.00
C GLY A 140 18.08 5.97 1.23
N ASN A 141 17.58 6.65 0.20
CA ASN A 141 16.30 7.36 0.26
C ASN A 141 15.13 6.40 0.50
N LEU A 142 15.09 5.26 -0.19
CA LEU A 142 14.11 4.21 0.07
C LEU A 142 14.18 3.67 1.50
N HIS A 143 15.39 3.46 2.04
CA HIS A 143 15.58 3.06 3.43
C HIS A 143 15.01 4.07 4.42
N LEU A 144 15.14 5.38 4.17
CA LEU A 144 14.57 6.43 5.02
C LEU A 144 13.04 6.42 4.98
N MET A 145 12.44 6.26 3.80
CA MET A 145 10.98 6.16 3.65
C MET A 145 10.44 4.92 4.36
N VAL A 146 11.04 3.74 4.11
CA VAL A 146 10.67 2.50 4.77
C VAL A 146 10.86 2.59 6.29
N GLY A 147 11.95 3.20 6.75
CA GLY A 147 12.20 3.45 8.17
C GLY A 147 11.14 4.32 8.82
N THR A 148 10.63 5.32 8.09
CA THR A 148 9.52 6.17 8.54
C THR A 148 8.22 5.37 8.70
N LEU A 149 7.89 4.52 7.71
CA LEU A 149 6.71 3.64 7.74
C LEU A 149 6.79 2.58 8.85
N VAL A 150 7.98 2.03 9.11
CA VAL A 150 8.21 1.13 10.25
C VAL A 150 8.04 1.87 11.57
N SER A 151 8.59 3.08 11.68
CA SER A 151 8.50 3.90 12.90
C SER A 151 7.06 4.32 13.22
N SER A 152 6.21 4.51 12.20
CA SER A 152 4.77 4.77 12.37
C SER A 152 3.94 3.52 12.63
N GLY A 153 4.54 2.32 12.60
CA GLY A 153 3.85 1.04 12.77
C GLY A 153 3.06 0.57 11.55
N LEU A 154 3.17 1.25 10.40
CA LEU A 154 2.49 0.87 9.16
C LEU A 154 3.20 -0.26 8.41
N LEU A 155 4.48 -0.50 8.73
CA LEU A 155 5.23 -1.67 8.29
C LEU A 155 5.88 -2.37 9.49
N LEU A 156 6.04 -3.69 9.35
CA LEU A 156 6.76 -4.53 10.29
C LEU A 156 8.15 -4.84 9.73
N LYS A 157 9.18 -4.70 10.57
CA LYS A 157 10.55 -5.09 10.22
C LYS A 157 10.73 -6.57 10.51
N GLY A 158 11.27 -7.33 9.55
CA GLY A 158 11.61 -8.73 9.76
C GLY A 158 12.76 -8.91 10.75
N GLU A 159 12.86 -10.10 11.35
CA GLU A 159 13.84 -10.46 12.39
C GLU A 159 15.28 -10.10 12.02
N ASP A 160 15.69 -10.40 10.78
CA ASP A 160 17.05 -10.11 10.30
C ASP A 160 17.24 -8.69 9.75
N ALA A 161 16.24 -7.80 9.88
CA ALA A 161 16.25 -6.47 9.28
C ALA A 161 16.35 -6.42 7.73
N ARG A 162 16.34 -7.57 7.04
CA ARG A 162 16.55 -7.69 5.58
C ARG A 162 15.29 -7.48 4.75
N TYR A 163 14.12 -7.51 5.37
CA TYR A 163 12.83 -7.37 4.71
C TYR A 163 11.83 -6.65 5.61
N VAL A 164 10.78 -6.14 4.98
CA VAL A 164 9.59 -5.61 5.65
C VAL A 164 8.37 -6.43 5.29
N MET A 165 7.35 -6.35 6.13
CA MET A 165 6.04 -6.96 5.93
C MET A 165 4.96 -5.91 6.21
N MET A 166 3.82 -6.06 5.55
CA MET A 166 2.62 -5.28 5.85
C MET A 166 1.57 -6.23 6.44
N HIS A 167 0.95 -5.81 7.55
CA HIS A 167 -0.16 -6.52 8.17
C HIS A 167 -1.36 -6.52 7.21
N ASP A 168 -2.12 -7.62 7.13
CA ASP A 168 -3.30 -7.76 6.25
C ASP A 168 -4.28 -6.58 6.37
N ILE A 169 -4.67 -6.21 7.59
CA ILE A 169 -5.55 -5.07 7.86
C ILE A 169 -4.98 -3.75 7.31
N ILE A 170 -3.67 -3.50 7.50
CA ILE A 170 -3.02 -2.28 6.97
C ILE A 170 -3.01 -2.30 5.44
N ARG A 171 -2.76 -3.47 4.87
CA ARG A 171 -2.76 -3.70 3.43
C ARG A 171 -4.13 -3.45 2.82
N ASP A 172 -5.20 -3.95 3.45
CA ASP A 172 -6.56 -3.74 2.98
C ASP A 172 -6.92 -2.25 2.99
N VAL A 173 -6.54 -1.52 4.05
CA VAL A 173 -6.70 -0.06 4.09
C VAL A 173 -5.85 0.64 3.03
N ALA A 174 -4.62 0.20 2.77
CA ALA A 174 -3.78 0.76 1.72
C ALA A 174 -4.43 0.61 0.33
N ILE A 175 -5.03 -0.55 0.06
CA ILE A 175 -5.78 -0.81 -1.18
C ILE A 175 -7.01 0.10 -1.27
N LEU A 176 -7.73 0.31 -0.16
CA LEU A 176 -8.87 1.25 -0.11
C LEU A 176 -8.44 2.70 -0.36
N ILE A 177 -7.29 3.12 0.18
CA ILE A 177 -6.72 4.47 -0.02
C ILE A 177 -6.31 4.68 -1.47
N ALA A 178 -5.82 3.63 -2.13
CA ALA A 178 -5.40 3.67 -3.52
C ALA A 178 -6.57 3.75 -4.53
N HIS A 179 -7.63 4.53 -4.23
CA HIS A 179 -8.91 4.60 -4.95
C HIS A 179 -8.79 4.85 -6.48
N GLU A 180 -7.66 5.37 -6.95
CA GLU A 180 -7.34 5.58 -8.38
C GLU A 180 -6.40 4.50 -8.94
N SER A 181 -6.24 3.38 -8.24
CA SER A 181 -5.33 2.29 -8.60
C SER A 181 -6.02 0.94 -8.50
N ILE A 182 -5.79 0.09 -9.49
CA ILE A 182 -6.19 -1.32 -9.49
C ILE A 182 -4.98 -2.14 -9.04
N MET A 183 -5.01 -2.62 -7.80
CA MET A 183 -3.96 -3.47 -7.22
C MET A 183 -4.46 -4.91 -7.09
N ARG A 184 -4.37 -5.69 -8.17
CA ARG A 184 -4.77 -7.11 -8.19
C ARG A 184 -3.55 -7.99 -8.43
N VAL A 185 -2.69 -8.09 -7.42
CA VAL A 185 -1.42 -8.81 -7.51
C VAL A 185 -1.52 -10.18 -6.86
N GLY A 186 -1.04 -11.24 -7.53
CA GLY A 186 -0.94 -12.57 -6.92
C GLY A 186 -2.26 -13.27 -6.65
N LEU A 187 -3.36 -12.85 -7.28
CA LEU A 187 -4.71 -13.38 -7.04
C LEU A 187 -5.05 -14.58 -7.92
N GLY A 188 -4.12 -15.04 -8.78
CA GLY A 188 -4.37 -16.12 -9.73
C GLY A 188 -5.36 -15.74 -10.83
N LEU A 189 -5.46 -14.45 -11.17
CA LEU A 189 -6.35 -14.01 -12.24
C LEU A 189 -5.95 -14.63 -13.58
N GLN A 190 -6.91 -15.27 -14.25
CA GLN A 190 -6.70 -15.82 -15.59
C GLN A 190 -7.13 -14.87 -16.71
N LYS A 191 -7.99 -13.91 -16.38
CA LYS A 191 -8.59 -12.96 -17.33
C LYS A 191 -8.28 -11.53 -16.93
N TRP A 192 -8.27 -10.65 -17.92
CA TRP A 192 -8.23 -9.21 -17.71
C TRP A 192 -9.38 -8.73 -16.81
N PRO A 193 -9.15 -7.82 -15.84
CA PRO A 193 -10.21 -7.26 -14.99
C PRO A 193 -11.27 -6.51 -15.82
N LYS A 194 -12.52 -6.52 -15.38
CA LYS A 194 -13.62 -5.84 -16.09
C LYS A 194 -13.38 -4.32 -16.14
N LEU A 195 -13.43 -3.76 -17.35
CA LEU A 195 -13.03 -2.38 -17.64
C LEU A 195 -13.94 -1.28 -17.03
N LYS A 196 -15.16 -1.61 -16.58
CA LYS A 196 -16.04 -0.64 -15.87
C LYS A 196 -15.41 -0.04 -14.60
N GLU A 197 -14.38 -0.69 -14.03
CA GLU A 197 -13.59 -0.18 -12.90
C GLU A 197 -12.36 0.63 -13.35
N VAL A 198 -12.01 0.61 -14.64
CA VAL A 198 -10.72 1.03 -15.19
C VAL A 198 -10.74 2.46 -15.74
N GLY A 199 -11.90 2.98 -16.15
CA GLY A 199 -12.02 4.30 -16.79
C GLY A 199 -11.55 5.51 -15.98
N LYS A 200 -11.29 5.36 -14.68
CA LYS A 200 -10.73 6.38 -13.77
C LYS A 200 -9.41 5.96 -13.10
N CYS A 201 -8.84 4.84 -13.55
CA CYS A 201 -7.67 4.23 -12.94
C CYS A 201 -6.39 4.87 -13.51
N LEU A 202 -5.54 5.41 -12.63
CA LEU A 202 -4.23 5.94 -12.97
C LEU A 202 -3.14 4.86 -12.89
N ARG A 203 -3.30 3.83 -12.05
CA ARG A 203 -2.27 2.77 -11.90
C ARG A 203 -2.88 1.39 -11.86
N MET A 204 -2.38 0.49 -12.70
CA MET A 204 -2.87 -0.88 -12.77
C MET A 204 -1.72 -1.87 -12.56
N PHE A 205 -1.75 -2.56 -11.42
CA PHE A 205 -0.81 -3.61 -11.06
C PHE A 205 -1.51 -4.97 -11.11
N LEU A 206 -1.26 -5.74 -12.17
CA LEU A 206 -1.82 -7.08 -12.41
C LEU A 206 -0.74 -8.17 -12.34
N MET A 207 0.31 -7.92 -11.57
CA MET A 207 1.49 -8.78 -11.54
C MET A 207 1.23 -10.11 -10.85
N ARG A 208 2.08 -11.09 -11.15
CA ARG A 208 2.10 -12.42 -10.47
C ARG A 208 0.74 -13.13 -10.57
N ASN A 209 -0.01 -12.90 -11.64
CA ASN A 209 -1.23 -13.64 -11.97
C ASN A 209 -0.93 -14.69 -13.06
N ASP A 210 -1.99 -15.31 -13.56
CA ASP A 210 -1.95 -16.25 -14.68
C ASP A 210 -2.76 -15.71 -15.86
N ILE A 211 -2.65 -14.42 -16.17
CA ILE A 211 -3.47 -13.79 -17.22
C ILE A 211 -3.08 -14.38 -18.58
N HIS A 212 -4.06 -14.91 -19.31
CA HIS A 212 -3.83 -15.56 -20.62
C HIS A 212 -4.01 -14.58 -21.79
N GLU A 213 -4.90 -13.60 -21.62
CA GLU A 213 -5.29 -12.65 -22.65
C GLU A 213 -5.54 -11.25 -22.07
N VAL A 214 -5.20 -10.24 -22.87
CA VAL A 214 -5.53 -8.83 -22.64
C VAL A 214 -6.52 -8.37 -23.72
N PRO A 215 -7.34 -7.33 -23.48
CA PRO A 215 -8.33 -6.89 -24.45
C PRO A 215 -7.68 -6.44 -25.77
N ALA A 216 -8.42 -6.59 -26.87
CA ALA A 216 -7.97 -6.14 -28.19
C ALA A 216 -7.86 -4.61 -28.26
N ASP A 217 -8.72 -3.91 -27.53
CA ASP A 217 -8.74 -2.46 -27.36
C ASP A 217 -8.87 -2.14 -25.86
N ALA A 218 -7.97 -1.30 -25.36
CA ALA A 218 -7.98 -0.80 -23.99
C ALA A 218 -8.18 0.73 -23.93
N SER A 219 -8.97 1.28 -24.85
CA SER A 219 -9.34 2.71 -24.92
C SER A 219 -9.92 3.27 -23.61
N GLU A 220 -10.59 2.42 -22.81
CA GLU A 220 -11.05 2.79 -21.47
C GLU A 220 -9.89 3.11 -20.50
N CYS A 221 -8.66 2.63 -20.76
CA CYS A 221 -7.44 2.90 -19.98
C CYS A 221 -6.75 4.22 -20.38
N SER A 222 -7.45 5.18 -20.96
CA SER A 222 -6.83 6.40 -21.50
C SER A 222 -6.12 7.29 -20.48
N GLN A 223 -6.52 7.22 -19.21
CA GLN A 223 -5.91 7.95 -18.09
C GLN A 223 -4.81 7.16 -17.37
N LEU A 224 -4.56 5.91 -17.79
CA LEU A 224 -3.61 5.04 -17.11
C LEU A 224 -2.18 5.57 -17.28
N VAL A 225 -1.50 5.77 -16.15
CA VAL A 225 -0.11 6.24 -16.06
C VAL A 225 0.84 5.06 -15.85
N THR A 226 0.45 4.09 -15.02
CA THR A 226 1.24 2.86 -14.77
C THR A 226 0.47 1.62 -15.19
N LEU A 227 1.11 0.74 -15.96
CA LEU A 227 0.67 -0.62 -16.19
C LEU A 227 1.78 -1.61 -15.84
N SER A 228 1.50 -2.55 -14.93
CA SER A 228 2.38 -3.69 -14.67
C SER A 228 1.67 -5.02 -14.90
N LEU A 229 2.20 -5.77 -15.86
CA LEU A 229 1.82 -7.13 -16.23
C LEU A 229 2.88 -8.16 -15.82
N ALA A 230 3.86 -7.75 -15.01
CA ALA A 230 5.00 -8.57 -14.68
C ALA A 230 4.62 -9.96 -14.15
N SER A 231 5.40 -10.96 -14.54
CA SER A 231 5.24 -12.36 -14.14
C SER A 231 3.93 -13.04 -14.55
N ASN A 232 3.22 -12.54 -15.58
CA ASN A 232 2.13 -13.26 -16.25
C ASN A 232 2.69 -14.15 -17.37
N LYS A 233 3.33 -15.26 -17.01
CA LYS A 233 4.02 -16.16 -17.97
C LYS A 233 3.11 -16.74 -19.05
N SER A 234 1.82 -16.88 -18.75
CA SER A 234 0.83 -17.42 -19.68
C SER A 234 0.32 -16.39 -20.69
N LEU A 235 0.63 -15.10 -20.52
CA LEU A 235 0.33 -14.06 -21.50
C LEU A 235 1.32 -14.16 -22.67
N ARG A 236 0.91 -14.86 -23.73
CA ARG A 236 1.77 -15.19 -24.88
C ARG A 236 1.60 -14.26 -26.09
N LYS A 237 0.55 -13.45 -26.11
CA LYS A 237 0.26 -12.52 -27.20
C LYS A 237 -0.40 -11.26 -26.64
N ILE A 238 0.05 -10.10 -27.11
CA ILE A 238 -0.62 -8.82 -26.87
C ILE A 238 -1.20 -8.36 -28.23
N PRO A 239 -2.51 -8.09 -28.33
CA PRO A 239 -3.11 -7.52 -29.53
C PRO A 239 -2.50 -6.17 -29.89
N ASN A 240 -2.40 -5.87 -31.20
CA ASN A 240 -1.87 -4.59 -31.66
C ASN A 240 -2.73 -3.39 -31.22
N GLY A 241 -4.02 -3.53 -30.93
CA GLY A 241 -4.83 -2.40 -30.45
C GLY A 241 -4.65 -2.08 -28.96
N PHE A 242 -3.94 -2.92 -28.20
CA PHE A 242 -3.96 -2.87 -26.74
C PHE A 242 -3.40 -1.54 -26.18
N PHE A 243 -2.32 -1.02 -26.76
CA PHE A 243 -1.66 0.20 -26.27
C PHE A 243 -2.15 1.49 -26.96
N GLU A 244 -2.91 1.41 -28.06
CA GLU A 244 -3.30 2.58 -28.86
C GLU A 244 -4.11 3.61 -28.06
N GLY A 245 -4.92 3.14 -27.10
CA GLY A 245 -5.74 3.98 -26.23
C GLY A 245 -5.02 4.58 -25.03
N MET A 246 -3.83 4.07 -24.66
CA MET A 246 -3.16 4.37 -23.38
C MET A 246 -2.24 5.62 -23.49
N LYS A 247 -2.82 6.76 -23.85
CA LYS A 247 -2.07 7.99 -24.19
C LYS A 247 -1.29 8.60 -23.03
N CYS A 248 -1.71 8.36 -21.79
CA CYS A 248 -1.07 8.88 -20.58
C CYS A 248 -0.05 7.91 -19.97
N LEU A 249 0.17 6.73 -20.57
CA LEU A 249 1.03 5.71 -19.99
C LEU A 249 2.48 6.19 -19.97
N ALA A 250 3.02 6.30 -18.76
CA ALA A 250 4.39 6.72 -18.49
C ALA A 250 5.27 5.56 -18.01
N THR A 251 4.65 4.51 -17.45
CA THR A 251 5.36 3.38 -16.87
C THR A 251 4.76 2.06 -17.33
N LEU A 252 5.58 1.19 -17.93
CA LEU A 252 5.17 -0.14 -18.38
C LEU A 252 6.12 -1.23 -17.88
N ASP A 253 5.60 -2.16 -17.09
CA ASP A 253 6.36 -3.33 -16.64
C ASP A 253 5.78 -4.63 -17.23
N MET A 254 6.48 -5.17 -18.21
CA MET A 254 6.15 -6.43 -18.90
C MET A 254 7.14 -7.57 -18.56
N ARG A 255 7.94 -7.44 -17.50
CA ARG A 255 8.99 -8.43 -17.19
C ARG A 255 8.40 -9.81 -16.91
N GLY A 256 8.94 -10.84 -17.54
CA GLY A 256 8.53 -12.23 -17.25
C GLY A 256 7.15 -12.63 -17.78
N ILE A 257 6.60 -11.89 -18.76
CA ILE A 257 5.49 -12.38 -19.57
C ILE A 257 5.98 -13.33 -20.68
N GLY A 258 5.08 -14.10 -21.29
CA GLY A 258 5.41 -15.15 -22.25
C GLY A 258 5.37 -14.74 -23.73
N ILE A 259 5.40 -13.44 -24.05
CA ILE A 259 5.30 -12.98 -25.44
C ILE A 259 6.55 -13.34 -26.26
N SER A 260 6.34 -13.68 -27.53
CA SER A 260 7.42 -13.94 -28.48
C SER A 260 7.78 -12.73 -29.36
N SER A 261 6.91 -11.71 -29.39
CA SER A 261 7.10 -10.48 -30.17
C SER A 261 6.37 -9.32 -29.50
N LEU A 262 6.92 -8.11 -29.64
CA LEU A 262 6.30 -6.87 -29.14
C LEU A 262 5.20 -6.41 -30.11
N PRO A 263 4.05 -5.93 -29.61
CA PRO A 263 2.99 -5.38 -30.46
C PRO A 263 3.42 -4.05 -31.08
N GLN A 264 2.94 -3.75 -32.29
CA GLN A 264 3.30 -2.52 -33.00
C GLN A 264 2.84 -1.25 -32.28
N SER A 265 1.71 -1.30 -31.58
CA SER A 265 1.21 -0.18 -30.77
C SER A 265 2.10 0.20 -29.60
N LEU A 266 3.13 -0.58 -29.26
CA LEU A 266 4.11 -0.10 -28.28
C LEU A 266 4.76 1.21 -28.76
N SER A 267 4.87 1.40 -30.09
CA SER A 267 5.36 2.64 -30.69
C SER A 267 4.43 3.85 -30.51
N SER A 268 3.16 3.67 -30.12
CA SER A 268 2.27 4.79 -29.83
C SER A 268 2.47 5.37 -28.41
N LEU A 269 3.29 4.72 -27.58
CA LEU A 269 3.60 5.15 -26.23
C LEU A 269 4.74 6.19 -26.25
N ASN A 270 4.38 7.46 -26.44
CA ASN A 270 5.37 8.54 -26.59
C ASN A 270 6.03 9.01 -25.27
N ASN A 271 5.49 8.59 -24.12
CA ASN A 271 5.90 9.09 -22.80
C ASN A 271 6.38 7.98 -21.85
N CYS A 272 6.57 6.74 -22.35
CA CYS A 272 6.80 5.57 -21.50
C CYS A 272 8.30 5.30 -21.29
N LEU A 273 8.71 5.18 -20.03
CA LEU A 273 10.02 4.67 -19.59
C LEU A 273 10.02 3.14 -19.50
#